data_AF-A0A2W1JWW2-F1
#
_entry.id   AF-A0A2W1JWW2-F1
#
_cell.length_a   1.000
_cell.length_b   1.000
_cell.length_c   1.000
_cell.angle_alpha   90.00
_cell.angle_beta   90.00
_cell.angle_gamma   90.00
#
_symmetry.space_group_name_H-M   'P 1'
#
loop_
_entity.id
_entity.type
_entity.pdbx_description
1 polymer ?
#
loop_
_entity_poly.entity_id
_entity_poly.type
_entity_poly.pdbx_seq_one_letter_code
_entity_poly.pdbx_strand_id
1 'polypeptide(L)'
;MKPILQYIEQRKKDFSQLPFFDYLRDDSISPRQRFAFAPCAAPFVMSFGELNKNVLRDESSDDPLQAIINQHTYEDDYHWVWFLEDLEKLGLNPDLSFREALAILWNEETVCAQRVTQELYHYTHQCSPAQKLVVIEVVESTGNVLLTASAKIIQSLEAKTHQRYRYFGSGHLEVDSAHTYSSDDVVPIIEELELTNEDRAEKLAIVDRIFEVFTAFTDEMLAYAKKHPVSIPVQQPIRLGTHLLEAGLITLEQLDLALLEQQSRHQRLGEILSGHGWVKQQTIEYLMSSVVSPEPHHRLVESPALARMN
;
A
#
# COMPACT_ATOMS: atom_id res chain seq x y z
N MET A 1 6.83 -12.76 29.62
CA MET A 1 6.98 -11.79 28.50
C MET A 1 6.49 -10.37 28.85
N LYS A 2 5.55 -10.21 29.78
CA LYS A 2 4.89 -8.93 30.14
C LYS A 2 5.78 -7.68 30.22
N PRO A 3 6.98 -7.69 30.85
CA PRO A 3 7.83 -6.50 30.89
C PRO A 3 8.38 -6.07 29.51
N ILE A 4 8.54 -7.01 28.57
CA ILE A 4 8.97 -6.72 27.20
C ILE A 4 7.83 -6.03 26.45
N LEU A 5 6.60 -6.55 26.54
CA LEU A 5 5.42 -5.93 25.90
C LEU A 5 5.17 -4.51 26.41
N GLN A 6 5.28 -4.29 27.73
CA GLN A 6 5.18 -2.94 28.31
C GLN A 6 6.27 -2.00 27.78
N TYR A 7 7.47 -2.52 27.55
CA TYR A 7 8.57 -1.75 26.97
C TYR A 7 8.29 -1.40 25.51
N ILE A 8 7.80 -2.35 24.70
CA ILE A 8 7.39 -2.11 23.32
C ILE A 8 6.32 -1.01 23.24
N GLU A 9 5.31 -1.07 24.10
CA GLU A 9 4.26 -0.04 24.15
C GLU A 9 4.80 1.34 24.57
N GLN A 10 5.81 1.40 25.43
CA GLN A 10 6.49 2.68 25.72
C GLN A 10 7.24 3.19 24.47
N ARG A 11 8.00 2.32 23.79
CA ARG A 11 8.75 2.67 22.59
C ARG A 11 7.85 3.07 21.42
N LYS A 12 6.67 2.44 21.29
CA LYS A 12 5.63 2.79 20.31
C LYS A 12 5.13 4.22 20.50
N LYS A 13 4.94 4.66 21.76
CA LYS A 13 4.57 6.05 22.06
C LYS A 13 5.65 7.00 21.58
N ASP A 14 6.92 6.74 21.91
CA ASP A 14 8.04 7.57 21.47
C ASP A 14 8.15 7.61 19.93
N PHE A 15 8.02 6.45 19.29
CA PHE A 15 8.02 6.30 17.83
C PHE A 15 6.90 7.11 17.16
N SER A 16 5.70 7.15 17.74
CA SER A 16 4.56 7.93 17.19
C SER A 16 4.75 9.45 17.16
N GLN A 17 5.76 9.95 17.88
CA GLN A 17 6.13 11.36 17.93
C GLN A 17 7.25 11.73 16.94
N LEU A 18 7.70 10.80 16.10
CA LEU A 18 8.72 11.09 15.10
C LEU A 18 8.23 12.11 14.05
N PRO A 19 9.12 12.96 13.48
CA PRO A 19 8.74 14.04 12.56
C PRO A 19 7.98 13.59 11.31
N PHE A 20 8.18 12.35 10.88
CA PHE A 20 7.43 11.76 9.78
C PHE A 20 5.92 11.73 10.07
N PHE A 21 5.52 11.42 11.30
CA PHE A 21 4.11 11.38 11.68
C PHE A 21 3.51 12.77 11.82
N ASP A 22 4.30 13.79 12.19
CA ASP A 22 3.86 15.19 12.10
C ASP A 22 3.59 15.61 10.66
N TYR A 23 4.46 15.21 9.73
CA TYR A 23 4.25 15.44 8.30
C TYR A 23 2.97 14.78 7.78
N LEU A 24 2.66 13.55 8.22
CA LEU A 24 1.41 12.87 7.89
C LEU A 24 0.17 13.58 8.49
N ARG A 25 0.32 14.22 9.65
CA ARG A 25 -0.77 14.98 10.32
C ARG A 25 -0.97 16.39 9.76
N ASP A 26 -0.06 16.91 8.95
CA ASP A 26 -0.13 18.27 8.41
C ASP A 26 -1.18 18.40 7.31
N ASP A 27 -2.35 18.94 7.67
CA ASP A 27 -3.46 19.16 6.75
C ASP A 27 -3.26 20.31 5.76
N SER A 28 -2.18 21.10 5.90
CA SER A 28 -1.77 22.03 4.84
C SER A 28 -1.19 21.31 3.62
N ILE A 29 -0.76 20.05 3.79
CA ILE A 29 -0.21 19.19 2.75
C ILE A 29 -1.33 18.33 2.16
N SER A 30 -1.42 18.31 0.83
CA SER A 30 -2.43 17.50 0.15
C SER A 30 -2.31 16.01 0.53
N PRO A 31 -3.42 15.26 0.68
CA PRO A 31 -3.38 13.83 1.02
C PRO A 31 -2.44 13.01 0.12
N ARG A 32 -2.47 13.21 -1.20
CA ARG A 32 -1.59 12.49 -2.15
C ARG A 32 -0.12 12.80 -1.91
N GLN A 33 0.22 14.06 -1.65
CA GLN A 33 1.59 14.44 -1.34
C GLN A 33 2.08 13.80 -0.04
N ARG A 34 1.21 13.68 0.97
CA ARG A 34 1.57 12.98 2.23
C ARG A 34 1.91 11.51 2.01
N PHE A 35 1.38 10.87 0.96
CA PHE A 35 1.71 9.50 0.55
C PHE A 35 2.90 9.37 -0.42
N ALA A 36 3.58 10.46 -0.76
CA ALA A 36 4.72 10.43 -1.68
C ALA A 36 5.85 9.48 -1.25
N PHE A 37 5.93 9.12 0.04
CA PHE A 37 6.89 8.13 0.55
C PHE A 37 6.61 6.70 0.07
N ALA A 38 5.37 6.37 -0.31
CA ALA A 38 4.97 4.96 -0.47
C ALA A 38 5.90 4.17 -1.42
N PRO A 39 6.35 4.69 -2.58
CA PRO A 39 7.29 3.96 -3.44
C PRO A 39 8.61 3.58 -2.75
N CYS A 40 9.14 4.42 -1.86
CA CYS A 40 10.40 4.10 -1.16
C CYS A 40 10.22 3.02 -0.08
N ALA A 41 9.00 2.79 0.37
CA ALA A 41 8.68 1.71 1.30
C ALA A 41 8.57 0.33 0.60
N ALA A 42 8.48 0.29 -0.73
CA ALA A 42 8.23 -0.93 -1.48
C ALA A 42 9.22 -2.07 -1.18
N PRO A 43 10.56 -1.85 -1.07
CA PRO A 43 11.47 -2.93 -0.74
C PRO A 43 11.15 -3.63 0.59
N PHE A 44 10.68 -2.89 1.60
CA PHE A 44 10.25 -3.48 2.87
C PHE A 44 8.92 -4.22 2.71
N VAL A 45 7.89 -3.55 2.19
CA VAL A 45 6.52 -4.12 2.09
C VAL A 45 6.51 -5.41 1.27
N MET A 46 7.22 -5.43 0.14
CA MET A 46 7.30 -6.61 -0.72
C MET A 46 8.10 -7.75 -0.06
N SER A 47 9.12 -7.43 0.73
CA SER A 47 9.93 -8.45 1.42
C SER A 47 9.27 -9.01 2.68
N PHE A 48 8.31 -8.29 3.26
CA PHE A 48 7.62 -8.73 4.48
C PHE A 48 6.81 -10.01 4.28
N GLY A 49 6.20 -10.18 3.10
CA GLY A 49 5.53 -11.44 2.76
C GLY A 49 6.48 -12.64 2.72
N GLU A 50 7.71 -12.44 2.21
CA GLU A 50 8.74 -13.49 2.20
C GLU A 50 9.30 -13.76 3.60
N LEU A 51 9.46 -12.74 4.45
CA LEU A 51 9.84 -12.91 5.85
C LEU A 51 8.83 -13.80 6.59
N ASN A 52 7.53 -13.54 6.40
CA ASN A 52 6.44 -14.32 6.96
C ASN A 52 6.51 -15.78 6.51
N LYS A 53 6.58 -16.04 5.19
CA LYS A 53 6.56 -17.39 4.62
C LYS A 53 7.80 -18.21 4.93
N ASN A 54 8.98 -17.60 4.85
CA ASN A 54 10.24 -18.35 4.77
C ASN A 54 11.09 -18.30 6.04
N VAL A 55 10.74 -17.44 7.01
CA VAL A 55 11.55 -17.25 8.23
C VAL A 55 10.73 -17.35 9.50
N LEU A 56 9.61 -16.62 9.57
CA LEU A 56 8.77 -16.60 10.76
C LEU A 56 7.99 -17.91 10.89
N ARG A 57 7.35 -18.35 9.81
CA ARG A 57 6.59 -19.60 9.74
C ARG A 57 7.49 -20.83 9.86
N ASP A 58 7.09 -21.75 10.72
CA ASP A 58 7.67 -23.08 10.85
C ASP A 58 6.57 -24.08 11.21
N GLU A 59 6.01 -24.72 10.18
CA GLU A 59 4.95 -25.72 10.33
C GLU A 59 5.45 -27.05 10.92
N SER A 60 6.77 -27.23 11.01
CA SER A 60 7.37 -28.46 11.55
C SER A 60 7.53 -28.43 13.07
N SER A 61 7.36 -27.27 13.69
CA SER A 61 7.50 -27.08 15.13
C SER A 61 6.22 -27.45 15.88
N ASP A 62 6.37 -28.22 16.95
CA ASP A 62 5.29 -28.52 17.90
C ASP A 62 5.16 -27.45 19.02
N ASP A 63 5.94 -26.36 18.97
CA ASP A 63 5.89 -25.29 19.97
C ASP A 63 4.57 -24.50 19.87
N PRO A 64 3.77 -24.39 20.95
CA PRO A 64 2.52 -23.63 20.94
C PRO A 64 2.67 -22.17 20.51
N LEU A 65 3.78 -21.50 20.84
CA LEU A 65 4.04 -20.14 20.37
C LEU A 65 4.28 -20.09 18.87
N GLN A 66 4.96 -21.11 18.33
CA GLN A 66 5.19 -21.20 16.89
C GLN A 66 3.88 -21.46 16.14
N ALA A 67 2.94 -22.20 16.71
CA ALA A 67 1.61 -22.38 16.13
C ALA A 67 0.84 -21.04 16.01
N ILE A 68 0.94 -20.18 17.03
CA ILE A 68 0.34 -18.83 17.01
C ILE A 68 1.04 -17.95 15.96
N ILE A 69 2.37 -17.98 15.91
CA ILE A 69 3.15 -17.26 14.88
C ILE A 69 2.74 -17.73 13.47
N ASN A 70 2.61 -19.05 13.26
CA ASN A 70 2.20 -19.59 11.96
C ASN A 70 0.84 -19.04 11.55
N GLN A 71 -0.14 -19.03 12.46
CA GLN A 71 -1.49 -18.50 12.20
C GLN A 71 -1.45 -17.02 11.77
N HIS A 72 -0.67 -16.20 12.48
CA HIS A 72 -0.46 -14.78 12.14
C HIS A 72 0.17 -14.64 10.75
N THR A 73 1.24 -15.40 10.46
CA THR A 73 1.96 -15.28 9.19
C THR A 73 1.14 -15.68 7.95
N TYR A 74 0.06 -16.44 8.07
CA TYR A 74 -0.79 -16.80 6.92
C TYR A 74 -1.62 -15.62 6.39
N GLU A 75 -1.92 -14.68 7.27
CA GLU A 75 -2.71 -13.51 6.93
C GLU A 75 -1.83 -12.43 6.30
N ASP A 76 -0.76 -12.09 7.01
CA ASP A 76 0.17 -11.03 6.63
C ASP A 76 0.92 -11.28 5.32
N ASP A 77 1.11 -12.54 4.93
CA ASP A 77 1.95 -12.89 3.79
C ASP A 77 1.41 -12.41 2.42
N TYR A 78 0.18 -11.90 2.41
CA TYR A 78 -0.54 -11.44 1.23
C TYR A 78 -0.89 -9.94 1.26
N HIS A 79 -0.58 -9.21 2.33
CA HIS A 79 -0.94 -7.78 2.48
C HIS A 79 -0.27 -6.88 1.42
N TRP A 80 0.87 -7.30 0.86
CA TRP A 80 1.58 -6.58 -0.21
C TRP A 80 0.71 -6.34 -1.46
N VAL A 81 -0.30 -7.16 -1.72
CA VAL A 81 -1.21 -6.97 -2.87
C VAL A 81 -2.09 -5.73 -2.69
N TRP A 82 -2.50 -5.44 -1.45
CA TRP A 82 -3.24 -4.22 -1.12
C TRP A 82 -2.37 -2.98 -1.30
N PHE A 83 -1.07 -3.09 -1.01
CA PHE A 83 -0.12 -2.00 -1.20
C PHE A 83 0.01 -1.61 -2.67
N LEU A 84 0.13 -2.59 -3.56
CA LEU A 84 0.20 -2.33 -5.01
C LEU A 84 -1.06 -1.65 -5.55
N GLU A 85 -2.24 -2.10 -5.11
CA GLU A 85 -3.51 -1.48 -5.47
C GLU A 85 -3.61 -0.03 -4.98
N ASP A 86 -3.17 0.25 -3.77
CA ASP A 86 -3.19 1.61 -3.23
C ASP A 86 -2.18 2.51 -3.95
N LEU A 87 -1.00 2.01 -4.35
CA LEU A 87 -0.06 2.76 -5.19
C LEU A 87 -0.70 3.19 -6.51
N GLU A 88 -1.46 2.31 -7.15
CA GLU A 88 -2.18 2.62 -8.39
C GLU A 88 -3.22 3.75 -8.17
N LYS A 89 -4.08 3.61 -7.16
CA LYS A 89 -5.12 4.61 -6.84
C LYS A 89 -4.55 5.96 -6.41
N LEU A 90 -3.42 5.93 -5.70
CA LEU A 90 -2.68 7.11 -5.28
C LEU A 90 -1.93 7.79 -6.45
N GLY A 91 -1.87 7.15 -7.62
CA GLY A 91 -1.16 7.67 -8.78
C GLY A 91 0.36 7.59 -8.62
N LEU A 92 0.82 6.66 -7.80
CA LEU A 92 2.23 6.40 -7.45
C LEU A 92 2.78 5.17 -8.19
N ASN A 93 2.19 4.87 -9.35
CA ASN A 93 2.58 3.78 -10.25
C ASN A 93 2.93 4.36 -11.65
N PRO A 94 4.11 4.99 -11.81
CA PRO A 94 4.51 5.55 -13.11
C PRO A 94 4.87 4.45 -14.12
N ASP A 95 4.67 4.75 -15.41
CA ASP A 95 5.18 3.93 -16.52
C ASP A 95 6.72 3.97 -16.51
N LEU A 96 7.37 2.91 -16.02
CA LEU A 96 8.83 2.77 -15.95
C LEU A 96 9.32 1.60 -16.79
N SER A 97 10.48 1.74 -17.41
CA SER A 97 11.20 0.57 -17.90
C SER A 97 11.66 -0.30 -16.72
N PHE A 98 11.83 -1.60 -16.97
CA PHE A 98 12.35 -2.52 -15.95
C PHE A 98 13.68 -2.05 -15.35
N ARG A 99 14.56 -1.46 -16.17
CA ARG A 99 15.84 -0.87 -15.72
C ARG A 99 15.62 0.28 -14.73
N GLU A 100 14.68 1.17 -15.02
CA GLU A 100 14.37 2.31 -14.14
C GLU A 100 13.76 1.84 -12.82
N ALA A 101 12.86 0.87 -12.86
CA ALA A 101 12.29 0.26 -11.66
C ALA A 101 13.38 -0.33 -10.76
N LEU A 102 14.31 -1.13 -11.31
CA LEU A 102 15.43 -1.67 -10.55
C LEU A 102 16.34 -0.58 -9.98
N ALA A 103 16.63 0.47 -10.77
CA ALA A 103 17.46 1.57 -10.31
C ALA A 103 16.81 2.37 -9.17
N ILE A 104 15.48 2.47 -9.13
CA ILE A 104 14.75 3.13 -8.05
C ILE A 104 14.73 2.24 -6.80
N LEU A 105 14.45 0.95 -6.94
CA LEU A 105 14.31 0.03 -5.82
C LEU A 105 15.63 -0.30 -5.09
N TRP A 106 16.78 -0.09 -5.73
CA TRP A 106 18.11 -0.37 -5.18
C TRP A 106 19.04 0.87 -5.08
N ASN A 107 18.48 2.08 -5.09
CA ASN A 107 19.28 3.29 -4.87
C ASN A 107 19.41 3.67 -3.38
N GLU A 108 20.15 4.75 -3.13
CA GLU A 108 20.41 5.30 -1.80
C GLU A 108 19.16 5.84 -1.09
N GLU A 109 18.05 6.07 -1.79
CA GLU A 109 16.79 6.59 -1.22
C GLU A 109 15.87 5.49 -0.68
N THR A 110 16.30 4.22 -0.75
CA THR A 110 15.57 3.04 -0.27
C THR A 110 16.43 2.15 0.64
N VAL A 111 17.58 2.65 1.08
CA VAL A 111 18.59 1.87 1.82
C VAL A 111 18.08 1.49 3.20
N CYS A 112 17.33 2.35 3.87
CA CYS A 112 16.71 2.04 5.16
C CYS A 112 15.57 1.04 5.00
N ALA A 113 14.74 1.15 3.95
CA ALA A 113 13.71 0.15 3.64
C ALA A 113 14.30 -1.26 3.45
N GLN A 114 15.42 -1.35 2.71
CA GLN A 114 16.15 -2.61 2.54
C GLN A 114 16.77 -3.08 3.86
N ARG A 115 17.34 -2.16 4.65
CA ARG A 115 17.97 -2.48 5.95
C ARG A 115 16.97 -3.03 6.96
N VAL A 116 15.75 -2.50 7.03
CA VAL A 116 14.68 -3.05 7.87
C VAL A 116 14.52 -4.54 7.58
N THR A 117 14.38 -4.91 6.31
CA THR A 117 14.27 -6.32 5.91
C THR A 117 15.46 -7.14 6.38
N GLN A 118 16.69 -6.68 6.12
CA GLN A 118 17.91 -7.41 6.49
C GLN A 118 18.02 -7.64 8.00
N GLU A 119 17.71 -6.62 8.81
CA GLU A 119 17.76 -6.69 10.27
C GLU A 119 16.65 -7.60 10.81
N LEU A 120 15.43 -7.54 10.25
CA LEU A 120 14.36 -8.47 10.63
C LEU A 120 14.74 -9.92 10.35
N TYR A 121 15.34 -10.21 9.18
CA TYR A 121 15.88 -11.55 8.89
C TYR A 121 16.96 -11.96 9.90
N HIS A 122 17.89 -11.04 10.24
CA HIS A 122 18.96 -11.31 11.21
C HIS A 122 18.42 -11.69 12.59
N TYR A 123 17.37 -11.00 13.06
CA TYR A 123 16.80 -11.22 14.40
C TYR A 123 15.73 -12.32 14.47
N THR A 124 15.40 -12.96 13.36
CA THR A 124 14.34 -14.01 13.32
C THR A 124 14.83 -15.34 12.78
N HIS A 125 15.88 -15.34 11.96
CA HIS A 125 16.44 -16.56 11.39
C HIS A 125 17.13 -17.41 12.46
N GLN A 126 16.70 -18.68 12.60
CA GLN A 126 17.21 -19.62 13.60
C GLN A 126 17.04 -19.13 15.06
N CYS A 127 16.05 -18.28 15.31
CA CYS A 127 15.70 -17.79 16.64
C CYS A 127 14.58 -18.62 17.27
N SER A 128 14.47 -18.54 18.60
CA SER A 128 13.36 -19.14 19.35
C SER A 128 12.01 -18.50 18.98
N PRO A 129 10.88 -19.22 19.11
CA PRO A 129 9.55 -18.65 18.92
C PRO A 129 9.31 -17.40 19.77
N ALA A 130 9.83 -17.35 21.00
CA ALA A 130 9.73 -16.18 21.87
C ALA A 130 10.49 -14.94 21.32
N GLN A 131 11.62 -15.11 20.64
CA GLN A 131 12.34 -14.00 19.98
C GLN A 131 11.58 -13.54 18.72
N LYS A 132 11.10 -14.48 17.89
CA LYS A 132 10.26 -14.17 16.72
C LYS A 132 9.03 -13.35 17.13
N LEU A 133 8.36 -13.74 18.21
CA LEU A 133 7.21 -13.03 18.76
C LEU A 133 7.57 -11.58 19.14
N VAL A 134 8.72 -11.34 19.78
CA VAL A 134 9.18 -9.99 20.12
C VAL A 134 9.40 -9.16 18.86
N VAL A 135 10.01 -9.75 17.81
CA VAL A 135 10.22 -9.07 16.53
C VAL A 135 8.87 -8.69 15.89
N ILE A 136 7.93 -9.63 15.82
CA ILE A 136 6.60 -9.39 15.24
C ILE A 136 5.89 -8.28 16.01
N GLU A 137 5.87 -8.34 17.34
CA GLU A 137 5.19 -7.32 18.17
C GLU A 137 5.76 -5.90 17.96
N VAL A 138 7.08 -5.78 17.72
CA VAL A 138 7.67 -4.49 17.37
C VAL A 138 7.25 -4.04 15.97
N VAL A 139 7.23 -4.93 14.98
CA VAL A 139 6.77 -4.62 13.61
C VAL A 139 5.30 -4.21 13.60
N GLU A 140 4.43 -4.94 14.31
CA GLU A 140 3.02 -4.61 14.52
C GLU A 140 2.88 -3.23 15.18
N SER A 141 3.71 -2.95 16.19
CA SER A 141 3.69 -1.67 16.88
C SER A 141 4.06 -0.50 15.97
N THR A 142 5.08 -0.65 15.11
CA THR A 142 5.47 0.40 14.16
C THR A 142 4.47 0.53 13.02
N GLY A 143 3.96 -0.58 12.50
CA GLY A 143 2.89 -0.68 11.51
C GLY A 143 1.61 0.01 12.00
N ASN A 144 1.16 -0.31 13.21
CA ASN A 144 -0.02 0.29 13.84
C ASN A 144 0.05 1.82 13.91
N VAL A 145 1.23 2.38 14.24
CA VAL A 145 1.44 3.84 14.26
C VAL A 145 1.28 4.43 12.86
N LEU A 146 1.90 3.82 11.84
CA LEU A 146 1.78 4.24 10.44
C LEU A 146 0.34 4.14 9.94
N LEU A 147 -0.30 3.00 10.13
CA LEU A 147 -1.64 2.72 9.64
C LEU A 147 -2.70 3.58 10.32
N THR A 148 -2.54 3.85 11.62
CA THR A 148 -3.41 4.80 12.33
C THR A 148 -3.28 6.21 11.77
N ALA A 149 -2.06 6.65 11.43
CA ALA A 149 -1.83 7.95 10.81
C ALA A 149 -2.39 7.99 9.38
N SER A 150 -2.17 6.94 8.57
CA SER A 150 -2.59 6.89 7.17
C SER A 150 -4.11 6.76 7.04
N ALA A 151 -4.77 5.96 7.88
CA ALA A 151 -6.22 5.74 7.82
C ALA A 151 -7.02 7.05 7.95
N LYS A 152 -6.54 7.99 8.79
CA LYS A 152 -7.14 9.33 8.91
C LYS A 152 -7.04 10.13 7.62
N ILE A 153 -5.90 10.03 6.92
CA ILE A 153 -5.70 10.70 5.62
C ILE A 153 -6.59 10.06 4.56
N ILE A 154 -6.62 8.72 4.51
CA ILE A 154 -7.43 7.95 3.57
C ILE A 154 -8.91 8.28 3.75
N GLN A 155 -9.44 8.37 4.97
CA GLN A 155 -10.85 8.71 5.20
C GLN A 155 -11.26 10.01 4.48
N SER A 156 -10.39 11.03 4.48
CA SER A 156 -10.61 12.29 3.75
C SER A 156 -10.51 12.11 2.23
N LEU A 157 -9.63 11.22 1.77
CA LEU A 157 -9.44 10.93 0.34
C LEU A 157 -10.58 10.08 -0.23
N GLU A 158 -11.06 9.08 0.49
CA GLU A 158 -12.21 8.24 0.12
C GLU A 158 -13.48 9.07 0.01
N ALA A 159 -13.71 10.00 0.95
CA ALA A 159 -14.85 10.91 0.90
C ALA A 159 -14.86 11.80 -0.37
N LYS A 160 -13.68 12.10 -0.93
CA LYS A 160 -13.53 12.94 -2.13
C LYS A 160 -13.50 12.15 -3.44
N THR A 161 -12.95 10.94 -3.41
CA THR A 161 -12.69 10.14 -4.62
C THR A 161 -13.70 9.02 -4.83
N HIS A 162 -14.47 8.66 -3.79
CA HIS A 162 -15.33 7.47 -3.74
C HIS A 162 -14.59 6.15 -4.06
N GLN A 163 -13.25 6.15 -3.98
CA GLN A 163 -12.42 4.96 -4.07
C GLN A 163 -12.18 4.44 -2.65
N ARG A 164 -11.99 3.13 -2.51
CA ARG A 164 -11.56 2.51 -1.24
C ARG A 164 -10.07 2.21 -1.28
N TYR A 165 -9.35 2.40 -0.18
CA TYR A 165 -7.93 2.06 -0.08
C TYR A 165 -7.74 0.99 0.99
N ARG A 166 -7.09 -0.12 0.64
CA ARG A 166 -7.03 -1.30 1.51
C ARG A 166 -5.83 -1.27 2.44
N TYR A 167 -4.65 -0.95 1.91
CA TYR A 167 -3.40 -1.03 2.64
C TYR A 167 -3.21 0.14 3.61
N PHE A 168 -3.48 1.36 3.15
CA PHE A 168 -3.34 2.56 3.98
C PHE A 168 -4.63 2.98 4.68
N GLY A 169 -5.76 2.33 4.35
CA GLY A 169 -7.07 2.61 4.93
C GLY A 169 -7.33 1.87 6.25
N SER A 170 -8.55 1.98 6.76
CA SER A 170 -8.93 1.33 8.02
C SER A 170 -8.98 -0.19 7.93
N GLY A 171 -9.12 -0.76 6.73
CA GLY A 171 -9.19 -2.21 6.52
C GLY A 171 -7.95 -2.94 7.04
N HIS A 172 -6.74 -2.47 6.72
CA HIS A 172 -5.49 -3.06 7.24
C HIS A 172 -5.41 -2.92 8.75
N LEU A 173 -5.74 -1.74 9.31
CA LEU A 173 -5.71 -1.51 10.75
C LEU A 173 -6.68 -2.42 11.53
N GLU A 174 -7.89 -2.66 10.99
CA GLU A 174 -8.90 -3.53 11.60
C GLU A 174 -8.45 -5.00 11.62
N VAL A 175 -7.76 -5.43 10.56
CA VAL A 175 -7.14 -6.75 10.44
C VAL A 175 -6.00 -6.87 11.46
N ASP A 176 -4.98 -6.00 11.42
CA ASP A 176 -3.84 -6.03 12.36
C ASP A 176 -4.29 -5.93 13.84
N SER A 177 -5.33 -5.13 14.13
CA SER A 177 -5.85 -4.97 15.49
C SER A 177 -6.67 -6.19 15.97
N ALA A 178 -7.23 -6.99 15.06
CA ALA A 178 -7.90 -8.24 15.40
C ALA A 178 -6.90 -9.38 15.67
N HIS A 179 -5.70 -9.28 15.11
CA HIS A 179 -4.68 -10.34 15.11
C HIS A 179 -3.43 -10.02 15.94
N THR A 180 -3.37 -8.84 16.55
CA THR A 180 -2.36 -8.55 17.58
C THR A 180 -2.50 -9.61 18.68
N TYR A 181 -1.36 -10.07 19.22
CA TYR A 181 -1.29 -11.10 20.27
C TYR A 181 -2.00 -10.71 21.60
N SER A 182 -2.74 -9.61 21.57
CA SER A 182 -3.67 -9.08 22.55
C SER A 182 -5.06 -9.72 22.50
N SER A 183 -5.31 -10.71 21.62
CA SER A 183 -6.55 -11.49 21.65
C SER A 183 -6.66 -12.30 22.94
N ASP A 184 -7.88 -12.40 23.51
CA ASP A 184 -8.13 -12.98 24.84
C ASP A 184 -7.58 -14.42 25.00
N ASP A 185 -7.42 -15.16 23.90
CA ASP A 185 -6.95 -16.56 23.90
C ASP A 185 -5.41 -16.71 23.90
N VAL A 186 -4.66 -15.66 23.50
CA VAL A 186 -3.20 -15.71 23.27
C VAL A 186 -2.42 -15.02 24.38
N VAL A 187 -2.99 -13.98 24.98
CA VAL A 187 -2.41 -13.23 26.10
C VAL A 187 -1.96 -14.11 27.27
N PRO A 188 -2.73 -15.12 27.73
CA PRO A 188 -2.32 -15.94 28.87
C PRO A 188 -1.01 -16.70 28.61
N ILE A 189 -0.86 -17.31 27.42
CA ILE A 189 0.33 -18.09 27.03
C ILE A 189 1.57 -17.19 27.00
N ILE A 190 1.43 -15.95 26.53
CA ILE A 190 2.54 -15.00 26.42
C ILE A 190 2.89 -14.38 27.79
N GLU A 191 1.88 -14.06 28.61
CA GLU A 191 2.10 -13.49 29.94
C GLU A 191 2.76 -14.48 30.90
N GLU A 192 2.40 -15.77 30.82
CA GLU A 192 2.94 -16.85 31.66
C GLU A 192 4.39 -17.25 31.32
N LEU A 193 4.94 -16.81 30.19
CA LEU A 193 6.36 -17.03 29.86
C LEU A 193 7.27 -16.31 30.85
N GLU A 194 7.82 -17.05 31.81
CA GLU A 194 8.88 -16.58 32.67
C GLU A 194 10.18 -16.38 31.88
N LEU A 195 10.83 -15.23 32.07
CA LEU A 195 12.10 -14.91 31.42
C LEU A 195 13.19 -14.80 32.48
N THR A 196 14.36 -15.38 32.20
CA THR A 196 15.55 -15.10 32.99
C THR A 196 15.99 -13.64 32.79
N ASN A 197 16.84 -13.13 33.67
CA ASN A 197 17.38 -11.77 33.52
C ASN A 197 18.19 -11.60 32.24
N GLU A 198 18.93 -12.64 31.83
CA GLU A 198 19.71 -12.65 30.59
C GLU A 198 18.80 -12.68 29.36
N ASP A 199 17.82 -13.58 29.34
CA ASP A 199 16.80 -13.65 28.29
C ASP A 199 16.03 -12.34 28.11
N ARG A 200 15.76 -11.65 29.23
CA ARG A 200 15.08 -10.36 29.23
C ARG A 200 15.96 -9.27 28.63
N ALA A 201 17.23 -9.19 29.03
CA ALA A 201 18.17 -8.19 28.52
C ALA A 201 18.37 -8.33 27.00
N GLU A 202 18.50 -9.57 26.53
CA GLU A 202 18.61 -9.88 25.11
C GLU A 202 17.38 -9.41 24.33
N LYS A 203 16.17 -9.75 24.80
CA LYS A 203 14.91 -9.35 24.12
C LYS A 203 14.70 -7.84 24.13
N LEU A 204 15.10 -7.14 25.20
CA LEU A 204 15.06 -5.67 25.23
C LEU A 204 16.02 -5.06 24.19
N ALA A 205 17.21 -5.63 24.01
CA ALA A 205 18.15 -5.18 23.00
C ALA A 205 17.60 -5.38 21.57
N ILE A 206 16.89 -6.48 21.31
CA ILE A 206 16.18 -6.71 20.04
C ILE A 206 15.12 -5.63 19.82
N VAL A 207 14.31 -5.32 20.85
CA VAL A 207 13.29 -4.25 20.77
C VAL A 207 13.94 -2.92 20.41
N ASP A 208 14.98 -2.51 21.13
CA ASP A 208 15.68 -1.25 20.87
C ASP A 208 16.24 -1.19 19.46
N ARG A 209 16.87 -2.28 19.00
CA ARG A 209 17.48 -2.34 17.68
C ARG A 209 16.45 -2.22 16.56
N ILE A 210 15.33 -2.94 16.66
CA ILE A 210 14.30 -2.90 15.62
C ILE A 210 13.64 -1.51 15.59
N PHE A 211 13.34 -0.90 16.74
CA PHE A 211 12.84 0.48 16.77
C PHE A 211 13.83 1.48 16.18
N GLU A 212 15.13 1.33 16.43
CA GLU A 212 16.18 2.17 15.82
C GLU A 212 16.15 2.08 14.28
N VAL A 213 16.08 0.86 13.75
CA VAL A 213 16.06 0.62 12.30
C VAL A 213 14.78 1.17 11.66
N PHE A 214 13.62 0.98 12.28
CA PHE A 214 12.37 1.60 11.83
C PHE A 214 12.39 3.13 11.95
N THR A 215 13.08 3.69 12.94
CA THR A 215 13.22 5.15 13.08
C THR A 215 13.96 5.72 11.88
N ALA A 216 15.11 5.13 11.54
CA ALA A 216 15.88 5.51 10.36
C ALA A 216 15.07 5.35 9.05
N PHE A 217 14.21 4.33 8.98
CA PHE A 217 13.31 4.14 7.84
C PHE A 217 12.23 5.22 7.76
N THR A 218 11.66 5.68 8.89
CA THR A 218 10.72 6.82 8.87
C THR A 218 11.39 8.13 8.45
N ASP A 219 12.65 8.34 8.82
CA ASP A 219 13.43 9.49 8.36
C ASP A 219 13.66 9.45 6.84
N GLU A 220 13.98 8.26 6.29
CA GLU A 220 14.08 8.02 4.84
C GLU A 220 12.76 8.30 4.13
N MET A 221 11.64 7.77 4.65
CA MET A 221 10.30 8.02 4.10
C MET A 221 9.96 9.52 4.08
N LEU A 222 10.26 10.24 5.17
CA LEU A 222 10.05 11.69 5.23
C LEU A 222 10.92 12.44 4.22
N ALA A 223 12.19 12.09 4.10
CA ALA A 223 13.12 12.70 3.16
C ALA A 223 12.66 12.45 1.71
N TYR A 224 12.26 11.22 1.40
CA TYR A 224 11.73 10.84 0.09
C TYR A 224 10.47 11.66 -0.25
N ALA A 225 9.49 11.70 0.66
CA ALA A 225 8.25 12.43 0.43
C ALA A 225 8.47 13.92 0.19
N LYS A 226 9.43 14.54 0.87
CA LYS A 226 9.78 15.96 0.66
C LYS A 226 10.50 16.21 -0.65
N LYS A 227 11.29 15.24 -1.14
CA LYS A 227 12.08 15.35 -2.36
C LYS A 227 11.27 15.04 -3.63
N HIS A 228 10.25 14.19 -3.53
CA HIS A 228 9.44 13.72 -4.65
C HIS A 228 8.02 14.32 -4.59
N PRO A 229 7.81 15.56 -5.09
CA PRO A 229 6.49 16.16 -5.10
C PRO A 229 5.55 15.39 -6.05
N VAL A 230 4.41 14.97 -5.52
CA VAL A 230 3.35 14.34 -6.30
C VAL A 230 2.59 15.45 -7.00
N SER A 231 2.78 15.53 -8.32
CA SER A 231 1.91 16.35 -9.15
C SER A 231 0.49 15.79 -9.05
N ILE A 232 -0.51 16.67 -8.92
CA ILE A 232 -1.91 16.27 -9.07
C ILE A 232 -2.00 15.60 -10.44
N PRO A 233 -2.38 14.31 -10.54
CA PRO A 233 -2.73 13.78 -11.83
C PRO A 233 -3.92 14.62 -12.26
N VAL A 234 -3.72 15.52 -13.24
CA VAL A 234 -4.81 15.84 -14.16
C VAL A 234 -5.30 14.47 -14.56
N GLN A 235 -6.53 14.10 -14.19
CA GLN A 235 -7.13 12.81 -14.52
C GLN A 235 -6.61 12.44 -15.90
N GLN A 236 -5.68 11.49 -15.98
CA GLN A 236 -5.21 11.10 -17.30
C GLN A 236 -6.47 10.55 -17.94
N PRO A 237 -6.94 11.14 -19.06
CA PRO A 237 -8.11 10.61 -19.72
C PRO A 237 -7.82 9.14 -19.94
N ILE A 238 -8.65 8.28 -19.34
CA ILE A 238 -8.49 6.83 -19.41
C ILE A 238 -8.24 6.50 -20.88
N ARG A 239 -7.11 5.85 -21.16
CA ARG A 239 -6.64 5.67 -22.53
C ARG A 239 -7.72 4.90 -23.30
N LEU A 240 -8.06 5.36 -24.51
CA LEU A 240 -9.12 4.79 -25.34
C LEU A 240 -9.06 3.25 -25.42
N GLY A 241 -7.85 2.69 -25.52
CA GLY A 241 -7.64 1.24 -25.56
C GLY A 241 -8.16 0.51 -24.31
N THR A 242 -7.96 1.09 -23.13
CA THR A 242 -8.43 0.51 -21.85
C THR A 242 -9.95 0.44 -21.81
N HIS A 243 -10.64 1.51 -22.19
CA HIS A 243 -12.11 1.51 -22.23
C HIS A 243 -12.69 0.52 -23.24
N LEU A 244 -12.07 0.41 -24.41
CA LEU A 244 -12.52 -0.55 -25.42
C LEU A 244 -12.29 -1.99 -24.97
N LEU A 245 -11.18 -2.27 -24.27
CA LEU A 245 -10.86 -3.59 -23.74
C LEU A 245 -11.82 -4.00 -22.61
N GLU A 246 -12.04 -3.11 -21.63
CA GLU A 246 -12.96 -3.35 -20.51
C GLU A 246 -14.41 -3.51 -20.96
N ALA A 247 -14.83 -2.75 -21.98
CA ALA A 247 -16.15 -2.89 -22.56
C ALA A 247 -16.31 -4.15 -23.45
N GLY A 248 -15.26 -4.95 -23.62
CA GLY A 248 -15.26 -6.13 -24.48
C GLY A 248 -15.41 -5.82 -25.97
N LEU A 249 -15.13 -4.58 -26.37
CA LEU A 249 -15.22 -4.11 -27.76
C LEU A 249 -13.98 -4.46 -28.57
N ILE A 250 -12.84 -4.63 -27.90
CA ILE A 250 -11.61 -5.19 -28.47
C ILE A 250 -11.02 -6.21 -27.53
N THR A 251 -10.15 -7.06 -28.06
CA THR A 251 -9.31 -7.99 -27.31
C THR A 251 -7.95 -7.37 -26.99
N LEU A 252 -7.22 -7.96 -26.05
CA LEU A 252 -5.86 -7.55 -25.71
C LEU A 252 -4.93 -7.67 -26.94
N GLU A 253 -5.07 -8.75 -27.72
CA GLU A 253 -4.29 -8.99 -28.94
C GLU A 253 -4.52 -7.92 -30.01
N GLN A 254 -5.78 -7.47 -30.17
CA GLN A 254 -6.13 -6.37 -31.09
C GLN A 254 -5.55 -5.03 -30.59
N LEU A 255 -5.57 -4.80 -29.28
CA LEU A 255 -4.98 -3.59 -28.70
C LEU A 255 -3.46 -3.57 -28.92
N ASP A 256 -2.77 -4.67 -28.65
CA ASP A 256 -1.32 -4.79 -28.83
C ASP A 256 -0.91 -4.60 -30.29
N LEU A 257 -1.63 -5.21 -31.24
CA LEU A 257 -1.36 -5.03 -32.67
C LEU A 257 -1.56 -3.58 -33.09
N ALA A 258 -2.62 -2.92 -32.62
CA ALA A 258 -2.89 -1.52 -32.94
C ALA A 258 -1.82 -0.58 -32.38
N LEU A 259 -1.34 -0.83 -31.16
CA LEU A 259 -0.28 -0.04 -30.53
C LEU A 259 1.06 -0.21 -31.26
N LEU A 260 1.39 -1.43 -31.69
CA LEU A 260 2.56 -1.68 -32.53
C LEU A 260 2.47 -0.93 -33.87
N GLU A 261 1.29 -0.94 -34.50
CA GLU A 261 1.08 -0.21 -35.75
C GLU A 261 1.18 1.31 -35.55
N GLN A 262 0.64 1.83 -34.44
CA GLN A 262 0.67 3.24 -34.06
C GLN A 262 2.10 3.80 -33.93
N GLN A 263 3.06 2.97 -33.54
CA GLN A 263 4.46 3.37 -33.46
C GLN A 263 5.11 3.56 -34.85
N SER A 264 4.61 2.86 -35.86
CA SER A 264 5.16 2.86 -37.22
C SER A 264 4.47 3.85 -38.17
N ARG A 265 3.19 4.13 -37.91
CA ARG A 265 2.33 5.00 -38.70
C ARG A 265 1.81 6.04 -37.72
N HIS A 266 2.13 7.33 -37.91
CA HIS A 266 1.69 8.45 -37.06
C HIS A 266 0.15 8.68 -37.08
N GLN A 267 -0.64 7.63 -36.90
CA GLN A 267 -2.10 7.58 -36.90
C GLN A 267 -2.60 7.51 -35.45
N ARG A 268 -3.87 7.88 -35.23
CA ARG A 268 -4.48 7.76 -33.91
C ARG A 268 -4.93 6.32 -33.67
N LEU A 269 -4.80 5.82 -32.43
CA LEU A 269 -5.21 4.46 -32.06
C LEU A 269 -6.64 4.14 -32.53
N GLY A 270 -7.58 5.08 -32.38
CA GLY A 270 -8.95 4.89 -32.83
C GLY A 270 -9.09 4.71 -34.35
N GLU A 271 -8.29 5.41 -35.15
CA GLU A 271 -8.28 5.27 -36.60
C GLU A 271 -7.74 3.90 -37.03
N ILE A 272 -6.73 3.39 -36.32
CA ILE A 272 -6.14 2.07 -36.56
C ILE A 272 -7.18 0.99 -36.23
N LEU A 273 -7.77 1.05 -35.04
CA LEU A 273 -8.80 0.10 -34.59
C LEU A 273 -10.02 0.09 -35.53
N SER A 274 -10.45 1.27 -36.01
CA SER A 274 -11.53 1.37 -36.99
C SER A 274 -11.11 0.94 -38.40
N GLY A 275 -9.87 1.19 -38.79
CA GLY A 275 -9.31 0.78 -40.08
C GLY A 275 -9.24 -0.74 -40.25
N HIS A 276 -8.93 -1.46 -39.16
CA HIS A 276 -9.01 -2.92 -39.10
C HIS A 276 -10.45 -3.46 -38.97
N GLY A 277 -11.43 -2.60 -38.73
CA GLY A 277 -12.83 -2.99 -38.57
C GLY A 277 -13.17 -3.66 -37.24
N TRP A 278 -12.27 -3.61 -36.24
CA TRP A 278 -12.51 -4.19 -34.93
C TRP A 278 -13.52 -3.40 -34.10
N VAL A 279 -13.53 -2.07 -34.28
CA VAL A 279 -14.50 -1.17 -33.64
C VAL A 279 -15.00 -0.19 -34.69
N LYS A 280 -16.29 0.17 -34.64
CA LYS A 280 -16.82 1.21 -35.53
C LYS A 280 -16.32 2.59 -35.10
N GLN A 281 -15.96 3.43 -36.06
CA GLN A 281 -15.61 4.83 -35.83
C GLN A 281 -16.63 5.57 -34.93
N GLN A 282 -17.93 5.33 -35.13
CA GLN A 282 -19.00 5.92 -34.30
C GLN A 282 -18.92 5.52 -32.82
N THR A 283 -18.48 4.31 -32.51
CA THR A 283 -18.31 3.83 -31.13
C THR A 283 -17.13 4.53 -30.46
N ILE A 284 -16.07 4.77 -31.23
CA ILE A 284 -14.89 5.52 -30.75
C ILE A 284 -15.29 6.98 -30.49
N GLU A 285 -15.99 7.61 -31.42
CA GLU A 285 -16.49 8.98 -31.27
C GLU A 285 -17.42 9.14 -30.06
N TYR A 286 -18.34 8.18 -29.87
CA TYR A 286 -19.22 8.14 -28.71
C TYR A 286 -18.45 8.07 -27.39
N LEU A 287 -17.47 7.15 -27.27
CA LEU A 287 -16.64 7.03 -26.07
C LEU A 287 -15.80 8.29 -25.83
N MET A 288 -15.20 8.86 -26.87
CA MET A 288 -14.42 10.09 -26.77
C MET A 288 -15.29 11.26 -26.28
N SER A 289 -16.53 11.37 -26.77
CA SER A 289 -17.47 12.43 -26.33
C SER A 289 -18.04 12.22 -24.93
N SER A 290 -18.19 10.97 -24.49
CA SER A 290 -18.81 10.64 -23.18
C SER A 290 -17.80 10.63 -22.03
N VAL A 291 -16.52 10.38 -22.32
CA VAL A 291 -15.45 10.20 -21.31
C VAL A 291 -14.51 11.41 -21.20
N VAL A 292 -14.29 12.17 -22.29
CA VAL A 292 -13.28 13.24 -22.34
C VAL A 292 -13.89 14.65 -22.12
N SER A 293 -15.21 14.78 -22.01
CA SER A 293 -15.88 16.05 -21.69
C SER A 293 -17.17 15.83 -20.89
N PRO A 294 -17.17 15.99 -19.57
CA PRO A 294 -18.42 16.04 -18.81
C PRO A 294 -18.95 17.48 -18.85
N GLU A 295 -19.78 17.83 -19.84
CA GLU A 295 -20.62 19.03 -19.76
C GLU A 295 -22.11 18.65 -19.99
N PRO A 296 -23.04 19.37 -19.34
CA PRO A 296 -24.31 18.82 -18.90
C PRO A 296 -25.42 19.07 -19.93
N HIS A 297 -25.94 18.00 -20.53
CA HIS A 297 -27.12 18.09 -21.38
C HIS A 297 -28.22 17.10 -20.97
N HIS A 298 -28.97 17.50 -19.94
CA HIS A 298 -30.42 17.34 -19.96
C HIS A 298 -31.07 18.68 -19.55
N ARG A 299 -31.20 19.60 -20.52
CA ARG A 299 -32.35 20.51 -20.48
C ARG A 299 -33.55 19.67 -20.87
N LEU A 300 -34.46 19.49 -19.92
CA LEU A 300 -35.81 19.04 -20.20
C LEU A 300 -36.39 19.97 -21.28
N VAL A 301 -36.88 19.34 -22.33
CA VAL A 301 -37.63 19.96 -23.42
C VAL A 301 -38.81 20.72 -22.82
N GLU A 302 -38.84 22.05 -23.02
CA GLU A 302 -40.06 22.82 -22.86
C GLU A 302 -41.08 22.33 -23.88
N SER A 303 -42.20 21.80 -23.40
CA SER A 303 -43.34 21.42 -24.23
C SER A 303 -44.25 22.64 -24.42
N PRO A 304 -44.51 23.10 -25.65
CA PRO A 304 -45.40 24.23 -25.90
C PRO A 304 -46.85 23.74 -26.01
N ALA A 305 -47.54 23.60 -24.88
CA ALA A 305 -49.00 23.49 -24.87
C ALA A 305 -49.56 23.76 -23.46
N LEU A 306 -50.10 24.97 -23.26
CA LEU A 306 -51.34 25.31 -22.54
C LEU A 306 -51.27 26.76 -22.04
N ALA A 307 -51.46 27.70 -22.95
CA ALA A 307 -51.88 29.06 -22.63
C ALA A 307 -53.07 29.42 -23.51
N ARG A 308 -54.20 28.72 -23.31
CA ARG A 308 -55.56 29.18 -23.65
C ARG A 308 -56.57 28.42 -22.79
N MET A 309 -57.06 29.08 -21.74
CA MET A 309 -58.48 29.27 -21.40
C MET A 309 -58.63 29.64 -19.91
N ASN A 310 -59.10 30.86 -19.71
CA ASN A 310 -59.68 31.49 -18.50
C ASN A 310 -58.77 31.74 -17.30
#